data_AF-B2CXG4-F1
#
_entry.id   AF-B2CXG4-F1
#
_cell.length_a   1.000
_cell.length_b   1.000
_cell.length_c   1.000
_cell.angle_alpha   90.00
_cell.angle_beta   90.00
_cell.angle_gamma   90.00
#
_symmetry.space_group_name_H-M   'P 1'
#
loop_
_entity.id
_entity.type
_entity.pdbx_description
1 polymer ?
#
loop_
_entity_poly.entity_id
_entity_poly.type
_entity_poly.pdbx_seq_one_letter_code
_entity_poly.pdbx_strand_id
1 'polypeptide(L)'
;ETTTVFEATSQHLDFKIFKLSSEQIKKLKERASETSSGYVRVTGFNVVTALVWRCKALSVAAEEGEETNLERESTILYAVDIRGRLNPELPSSYTGNAVLTAYAKAKCKALLEEPFGRIVEIVGDGANRITDEYARSAIDWGELYKGFPHG
;
A
#
# COMPACT_ATOMS: atom_id res chain seq x y z
N GLU A 1 9.75 -24.28 19.19
CA GLU A 1 10.65 -23.65 18.19
C GLU A 1 10.11 -22.26 17.91
N THR A 2 10.93 -21.23 18.06
CA THR A 2 10.56 -19.83 17.79
C THR A 2 10.72 -19.57 16.30
N THR A 3 9.64 -19.75 15.55
CA THR A 3 9.60 -19.35 14.13
C THR A 3 9.73 -17.84 14.07
N THR A 4 10.88 -17.33 13.65
CA THR A 4 11.06 -15.90 13.40
C THR A 4 10.25 -15.53 12.17
N VAL A 5 9.27 -14.61 12.31
CA VAL A 5 8.35 -14.15 11.24
C VAL A 5 9.06 -13.66 9.97
N PHE A 6 10.32 -13.25 10.10
CA PHE A 6 11.16 -12.80 9.00
C PHE A 6 12.37 -13.72 8.84
N GLU A 7 12.13 -14.93 8.34
CA GLU A 7 13.20 -15.73 7.77
C GLU A 7 13.62 -15.06 6.46
N ALA A 8 14.66 -14.22 6.53
CA ALA A 8 15.23 -13.59 5.36
C ALA A 8 15.83 -14.70 4.49
N THR A 9 15.13 -15.06 3.42
CA THR A 9 15.71 -15.95 2.41
C THR A 9 16.97 -15.26 1.88
N SER A 10 18.09 -15.98 1.85
CA SER A 10 19.38 -15.51 1.33
C SER A 10 19.36 -15.45 -0.21
N GLN A 11 18.31 -14.85 -0.77
CA GLN A 11 18.16 -14.60 -2.19
C GLN A 11 19.03 -13.40 -2.57
N HIS A 12 19.74 -13.53 -3.68
CA HIS A 12 20.52 -12.45 -4.26
C HIS A 12 19.57 -11.37 -4.81
N LEU A 13 19.31 -10.34 -4.01
CA LEU A 13 18.46 -9.21 -4.40
C LEU A 13 19.22 -8.30 -5.36
N ASP A 14 18.62 -8.03 -6.52
CA ASP A 14 19.13 -7.03 -7.48
C ASP A 14 18.43 -5.69 -7.26
N PHE A 15 19.22 -4.62 -7.16
CA PHE A 15 18.71 -3.26 -6.93
C PHE A 15 18.62 -2.50 -8.25
N LYS A 16 17.39 -2.12 -8.64
CA LYS A 16 17.13 -1.33 -9.85
C LYS A 16 16.37 -0.06 -9.54
N ILE A 17 16.77 1.04 -10.18
CA ILE A 17 16.08 2.33 -10.11
C ILE A 17 15.23 2.52 -11.38
N PHE A 18 13.92 2.63 -11.19
CA PHE A 18 12.99 2.99 -12.26
C PHE A 18 12.63 4.47 -12.16
N LYS A 19 12.93 5.24 -13.20
CA LYS A 19 12.63 6.67 -13.26
C LYS A 19 11.26 6.89 -13.91
N LEU A 20 10.37 7.59 -13.21
CA LEU A 20 9.09 8.06 -13.74
C LEU A 20 9.13 9.58 -13.88
N SER A 21 8.92 10.08 -15.10
CA SER A 21 8.83 11.51 -15.36
C SER A 21 7.48 12.08 -14.91
N SER A 22 7.42 13.39 -14.69
CA SER A 22 6.17 14.08 -14.37
C SER A 22 5.09 13.88 -15.43
N GLU A 23 5.49 13.81 -16.71
CA GLU A 23 4.59 13.54 -17.83
C GLU A 23 4.05 12.10 -17.80
N GLN A 24 4.89 11.11 -17.46
CA GLN A 24 4.43 9.72 -17.28
C GLN A 24 3.45 9.61 -16.11
N ILE A 25 3.74 10.29 -14.99
CA ILE A 25 2.83 10.31 -13.82
C ILE A 25 1.51 11.00 -14.19
N LYS A 26 1.55 12.07 -14.98
CA LYS A 26 0.34 12.76 -15.48
C LYS A 26 -0.51 11.82 -16.33
N LYS A 27 0.08 11.13 -17.30
CA LYS A 27 -0.62 10.12 -18.12
C LYS A 27 -1.21 8.98 -17.28
N LEU A 28 -0.50 8.54 -16.25
CA LEU A 28 -1.03 7.53 -15.30
C LEU A 28 -2.25 8.05 -14.54
N LYS A 29 -2.23 9.32 -14.11
CA LYS A 29 -3.40 9.95 -13.47
C LYS A 29 -4.58 10.06 -14.42
N GLU A 30 -4.36 10.50 -15.66
CA GLU A 30 -5.40 10.61 -16.70
C GLU A 30 -6.07 9.25 -16.93
N ARG A 31 -5.27 8.21 -17.20
CA ARG A 31 -5.75 6.82 -17.37
C ARG A 31 -6.53 6.30 -16.15
N ALA A 32 -6.07 6.63 -14.94
CA ALA A 32 -6.76 6.23 -13.72
C ALA A 32 -8.11 6.95 -13.58
N SER A 33 -8.16 8.25 -13.89
CA SER A 33 -9.38 9.06 -13.82
C SER A 33 -10.46 8.61 -14.80
N GLU A 34 -10.09 8.11 -15.99
CA GLU A 34 -11.06 7.59 -16.98
C GLU A 34 -11.90 6.41 -16.46
N THR A 35 -11.34 5.65 -15.51
CA THR A 35 -11.93 4.40 -15.01
C THR A 35 -12.16 4.42 -13.49
N SER A 36 -12.00 5.59 -12.87
CA SER A 36 -12.31 5.81 -11.46
C SER A 36 -13.75 6.27 -11.30
N SER A 37 -14.40 5.79 -10.25
CA SER A 37 -15.69 6.28 -9.75
C SER A 37 -15.65 7.72 -9.23
N GLY A 38 -14.45 8.29 -9.03
CA GLY A 38 -14.27 9.64 -8.48
C GLY A 38 -14.41 9.74 -6.96
N TYR A 39 -14.75 8.64 -6.26
CA TYR A 39 -14.89 8.62 -4.80
C TYR A 39 -13.55 8.85 -4.07
N VAL A 40 -12.44 8.37 -4.63
CA VAL A 40 -11.10 8.57 -4.10
C VAL A 40 -10.31 9.50 -5.01
N ARG A 41 -9.62 10.49 -4.42
CA ARG A 41 -8.75 11.39 -5.18
C ARG A 41 -7.60 10.63 -5.83
N VAL A 42 -7.46 10.77 -7.15
CA VAL A 42 -6.33 10.21 -7.91
C VAL A 42 -5.07 11.05 -7.67
N THR A 43 -4.18 10.57 -6.80
CA THR A 43 -2.90 11.24 -6.48
C THR A 43 -1.73 10.61 -7.22
N GLY A 44 -0.59 11.32 -7.28
CA GLY A 44 0.65 10.77 -7.85
C GLY A 44 1.13 9.53 -7.10
N PHE A 45 1.03 9.57 -5.77
CA PHE A 45 1.33 8.43 -4.93
C PHE A 45 0.42 7.23 -5.25
N ASN A 46 -0.90 7.43 -5.32
CA ASN A 46 -1.84 6.33 -5.55
C ASN A 46 -1.57 5.64 -6.90
N VAL A 47 -1.33 6.39 -7.98
CA VAL A 47 -1.09 5.80 -9.30
C VAL A 47 0.25 5.08 -9.39
N VAL A 48 1.31 5.62 -8.77
CA VAL A 48 2.63 4.95 -8.77
C VAL A 48 2.57 3.68 -7.92
N THR A 49 1.99 3.75 -6.72
CA THR A 49 1.83 2.61 -5.82
C THR A 49 0.98 1.51 -6.46
N ALA A 50 -0.15 1.85 -7.10
CA ALA A 50 -0.99 0.89 -7.82
C ALA A 50 -0.24 0.22 -8.98
N LEU A 51 0.54 0.99 -9.75
CA LEU A 51 1.35 0.45 -10.85
C LEU A 51 2.40 -0.54 -10.33
N VAL A 52 3.20 -0.14 -9.33
CA VAL A 52 4.24 -0.99 -8.75
C VAL A 52 3.64 -2.26 -8.15
N TRP A 53 2.53 -2.12 -7.42
CA TRP A 53 1.83 -3.26 -6.82
C TRP A 53 1.37 -4.24 -7.89
N ARG A 54 0.69 -3.75 -8.93
CA ARG A 54 0.22 -4.58 -10.05
C ARG A 54 1.38 -5.29 -10.75
N CYS A 55 2.46 -4.58 -11.08
CA CYS A 55 3.65 -5.17 -11.71
C CYS A 55 4.26 -6.28 -10.84
N LYS A 56 4.48 -6.03 -9.54
CA LYS A 56 5.11 -7.00 -8.64
C LYS A 56 4.21 -8.20 -8.35
N ALA A 57 2.91 -7.98 -8.17
CA ALA A 57 1.97 -9.06 -7.91
C ALA A 57 1.88 -10.03 -9.10
N LEU A 58 1.84 -9.49 -10.32
CA LEU A 58 1.70 -10.28 -11.55
C LEU A 58 3.02 -10.90 -12.01
N SER A 59 4.18 -10.32 -11.70
CA SER A 59 5.47 -10.94 -12.04
C SER A 59 5.67 -12.28 -11.31
N VAL A 60 5.23 -12.36 -10.05
CA VAL A 60 5.30 -13.60 -9.26
C VAL A 60 4.32 -14.64 -9.78
N ALA A 61 3.13 -14.22 -10.23
CA ALA A 61 2.12 -15.13 -10.79
C ALA A 61 2.62 -15.88 -12.04
N ALA A 62 3.44 -15.23 -12.86
CA ALA A 62 4.01 -15.82 -14.07
C ALA A 62 5.08 -16.90 -13.79
N GLU A 63 5.72 -16.90 -12.62
CA GLU A 63 6.81 -17.82 -12.29
C GLU A 63 6.32 -19.18 -11.74
N GLU A 64 5.12 -19.25 -11.16
CA GLU A 64 4.64 -20.45 -10.42
C GLU A 64 3.51 -21.22 -11.15
N GLY A 65 3.17 -20.87 -12.39
CA GLY A 65 2.08 -21.47 -13.20
C GLY A 65 0.79 -20.64 -13.20
N GLU A 66 0.20 -20.42 -14.39
CA GLU A 66 -0.79 -19.36 -14.63
C GLU A 66 -2.14 -19.53 -13.91
N GLU A 67 -2.71 -20.75 -13.85
CA GLU A 67 -4.09 -20.92 -13.34
C GLU A 67 -4.20 -20.97 -11.81
N THR A 68 -3.22 -21.54 -11.11
CA THR A 68 -3.26 -21.69 -9.64
C THR A 68 -2.93 -20.39 -8.91
N ASN A 69 -2.31 -19.41 -9.56
CA ASN A 69 -1.79 -18.20 -8.90
C ASN A 69 -2.70 -16.97 -9.02
N LEU A 70 -3.65 -16.94 -9.95
CA LEU A 70 -4.56 -15.79 -10.08
C LEU A 70 -5.48 -15.62 -8.86
N GLU A 71 -5.78 -16.72 -8.15
CA GLU A 71 -6.57 -16.67 -6.91
C GLU A 71 -5.78 -16.22 -5.68
N ARG A 72 -4.44 -16.11 -5.78
CA ARG A 72 -3.58 -15.64 -4.69
C ARG A 72 -3.92 -14.21 -4.29
N GLU A 73 -4.07 -13.98 -3.00
CA GLU A 73 -4.16 -12.63 -2.46
C GLU A 73 -2.79 -11.95 -2.41
N SER A 74 -2.73 -10.72 -2.90
CA SER A 74 -1.58 -9.84 -2.82
C SER A 74 -1.91 -8.64 -1.97
N THR A 75 -0.96 -8.22 -1.12
CA THR A 75 -1.08 -7.05 -0.26
C THR A 75 0.11 -6.14 -0.50
N ILE A 76 -0.14 -4.85 -0.70
CA ILE A 76 0.90 -3.81 -0.64
C ILE A 76 0.73 -3.01 0.65
N LEU A 77 1.85 -2.81 1.35
CA LEU A 77 1.93 -1.99 2.56
C LEU A 77 2.61 -0.67 2.22
N TYR A 78 2.17 0.42 2.84
CA TYR A 78 2.83 1.71 2.72
C TYR A 78 2.56 2.58 3.95
N ALA A 79 3.51 3.47 4.25
CA ALA A 79 3.43 4.35 5.39
C ALA A 79 2.51 5.55 5.12
N VAL A 80 1.74 5.93 6.12
CA VAL A 80 0.88 7.12 6.14
C VAL A 80 1.33 8.03 7.29
N ASP A 81 1.62 9.29 6.97
CA ASP A 81 1.84 10.33 8.00
C ASP A 81 0.50 10.65 8.68
N ILE A 82 0.48 10.52 10.00
CA ILE A 82 -0.72 10.75 10.81
C ILE A 82 -0.72 12.12 11.49
N ARG A 83 0.33 12.94 11.36
CA ARG A 83 0.43 14.23 12.07
C ARG A 83 -0.77 15.14 11.83
N GLY A 84 -1.11 15.36 10.55
CA GLY A 84 -2.28 16.15 10.14
C GLY A 84 -3.60 15.38 10.12
N ARG A 85 -3.63 14.16 10.69
CA ARG A 85 -4.84 13.33 10.78
C ARG A 85 -5.37 13.21 12.19
N LEU A 86 -4.53 13.50 13.18
CA LEU A 86 -4.91 13.49 14.58
C LEU A 86 -5.68 14.77 14.93
N ASN A 87 -6.54 14.70 15.95
CA ASN A 87 -7.28 15.83 16.51
C ASN A 87 -7.04 15.96 18.03
N PRO A 88 -6.22 16.92 18.51
CA PRO A 88 -5.57 17.98 17.73
C PRO A 88 -4.43 17.43 16.85
N GLU A 89 -4.16 18.13 15.75
CA GLU A 89 -3.04 17.81 14.85
C GLU A 89 -1.71 17.92 15.58
N LEU A 90 -0.76 17.06 15.22
CA LEU A 90 0.62 17.18 15.70
C LEU A 90 1.32 18.33 14.98
N PRO A 91 2.16 19.11 15.68
CA PRO A 91 2.90 20.19 15.05
C PRO A 91 3.88 19.65 14.01
N SER A 92 4.11 20.40 12.94
CA SER A 92 5.10 20.06 11.91
C SER A 92 6.53 19.96 12.46
N SER A 93 6.80 20.60 13.61
CA SER A 93 8.06 20.51 14.35
C SER A 93 8.20 19.25 15.22
N TYR A 94 7.19 18.38 15.26
CA TYR A 94 7.26 17.12 16.03
C TYR A 94 8.37 16.21 15.47
N THR A 95 9.40 15.98 16.27
CA THR A 95 10.63 15.27 15.88
C THR A 95 10.51 13.74 15.98
N GLY A 96 9.45 13.22 16.59
CA GLY A 96 9.21 11.79 16.72
C GLY A 96 8.61 11.16 15.46
N ASN A 97 8.49 9.83 15.46
CA ASN A 97 7.77 9.09 14.42
C ASN A 97 6.26 9.22 14.64
N ALA A 98 5.54 9.62 13.59
CA ALA A 98 4.08 9.70 13.58
C ALA A 98 3.58 9.13 12.25
N VAL A 99 3.75 7.81 12.09
CA VAL A 99 3.36 7.07 10.89
C VAL A 99 2.61 5.81 11.27
N LEU A 100 1.62 5.44 10.46
CA LEU A 100 0.96 4.14 10.53
C LEU A 100 1.05 3.43 9.19
N THR A 101 1.05 2.10 9.23
CA THR A 101 1.05 1.28 8.02
C THR A 101 -0.37 1.16 7.50
N ALA A 102 -0.61 1.72 6.31
CA ALA A 102 -1.79 1.44 5.51
C ALA A 102 -1.51 0.26 4.57
N TYR A 103 -2.58 -0.31 4.03
CA TYR A 103 -2.48 -1.41 3.08
C TYR A 103 -3.58 -1.36 2.03
N ALA A 104 -3.28 -1.95 0.88
CA ALA A 104 -4.25 -2.34 -0.12
C ALA A 104 -4.11 -3.84 -0.40
N LYS A 105 -5.24 -4.53 -0.58
CA LYS A 105 -5.30 -5.98 -0.76
C LYS A 105 -6.26 -6.32 -1.89
N ALA A 106 -5.85 -7.24 -2.75
CA ALA A 106 -6.64 -7.75 -3.87
C ALA A 106 -6.08 -9.09 -4.35
N LYS A 107 -6.91 -9.90 -5.02
CA LYS A 107 -6.43 -11.10 -5.73
C LYS A 107 -5.60 -10.70 -6.95
N CYS A 108 -4.63 -11.52 -7.33
CA CYS A 108 -3.83 -11.31 -8.54
C CYS A 108 -4.71 -11.22 -9.79
N LYS A 109 -5.79 -12.02 -9.86
CA LYS A 109 -6.82 -11.93 -10.90
C LYS A 109 -7.42 -10.52 -11.02
N ALA A 110 -7.86 -9.94 -9.90
CA ALA A 110 -8.40 -8.59 -9.88
C ALA A 110 -7.35 -7.55 -10.28
N LEU A 111 -6.09 -7.72 -9.85
CA LEU A 111 -5.00 -6.85 -10.28
C LEU A 111 -4.72 -6.94 -11.79
N LEU A 112 -4.97 -8.09 -12.42
CA LEU A 112 -4.85 -8.29 -13.87
C LEU A 112 -6.03 -7.70 -14.64
N GLU A 113 -7.25 -8.01 -14.21
CA GLU A 113 -8.48 -7.79 -14.99
C GLU A 113 -9.14 -6.43 -14.73
N GLU A 114 -9.04 -5.89 -13.50
CA GLU A 114 -9.75 -4.66 -13.15
C GLU A 114 -9.16 -3.43 -13.85
N PRO A 115 -9.98 -2.40 -14.15
CA PRO A 115 -9.49 -1.14 -14.64
C PRO A 115 -8.46 -0.50 -13.70
N PHE A 116 -7.51 0.24 -14.26
CA PHE A 116 -6.42 0.82 -13.47
C PHE A 116 -6.95 1.80 -12.40
N GLY A 117 -7.99 2.59 -12.73
CA GLY A 117 -8.65 3.48 -11.77
C GLY A 117 -9.17 2.76 -10.54
N ARG A 118 -9.71 1.54 -10.70
CA ARG A 118 -10.21 0.75 -9.57
C ARG A 118 -9.08 0.33 -8.62
N ILE A 119 -7.92 -0.06 -9.13
CA ILE A 119 -6.77 -0.41 -8.28
C ILE A 119 -6.22 0.83 -7.55
N VAL A 120 -6.22 1.98 -8.22
CA VAL A 120 -5.83 3.26 -7.63
C VAL A 120 -6.75 3.66 -6.48
N GLU A 121 -8.04 3.38 -6.59
CA GLU A 121 -9.01 3.59 -5.50
C GLU A 121 -8.74 2.67 -4.32
N ILE A 122 -8.52 1.38 -4.54
CA ILE A 122 -8.21 0.43 -3.46
C ILE A 122 -6.96 0.88 -2.68
N VAL A 123 -5.95 1.41 -3.40
CA VAL A 123 -4.78 2.05 -2.78
C VAL A 123 -5.18 3.27 -1.98
N GLY A 124 -5.91 4.23 -2.54
CA GLY A 124 -6.27 5.43 -1.79
C GLY A 124 -7.22 5.16 -0.61
N ASP A 125 -8.10 4.16 -0.70
CA ASP A 125 -8.95 3.69 0.40
C ASP A 125 -8.13 3.20 1.58
N GLY A 126 -7.01 2.50 1.31
CA GLY A 126 -6.10 2.07 2.37
C GLY A 126 -5.50 3.24 3.15
N ALA A 127 -5.14 4.31 2.46
CA ALA A 127 -4.73 5.53 3.14
C ALA A 127 -5.91 6.18 3.87
N ASN A 128 -7.09 6.29 3.26
CA ASN A 128 -8.27 6.96 3.84
C ASN A 128 -8.79 6.26 5.11
N ARG A 129 -8.59 4.95 5.25
CA ARG A 129 -8.93 4.19 6.46
C ARG A 129 -8.17 4.67 7.71
N ILE A 130 -7.02 5.32 7.54
CA ILE A 130 -6.20 5.80 8.67
C ILE A 130 -6.76 7.14 9.16
N THR A 131 -7.83 7.11 9.94
CA THR A 131 -8.45 8.29 10.56
C THR A 131 -7.83 8.61 11.93
N ASP A 132 -8.21 9.73 12.57
CA ASP A 132 -7.86 10.02 13.98
C ASP A 132 -8.26 8.86 14.89
N GLU A 133 -9.50 8.40 14.77
CA GLU A 133 -10.04 7.28 15.55
C GLU A 133 -9.24 5.99 15.33
N TYR A 134 -8.92 5.65 14.07
CA TYR A 134 -8.09 4.48 13.78
C TYR A 134 -6.69 4.62 14.39
N ALA A 135 -6.09 5.81 14.31
CA ALA A 135 -4.78 6.05 14.87
C ALA A 135 -4.75 5.92 16.39
N ARG A 136 -5.76 6.44 17.09
CA ARG A 136 -5.92 6.27 18.53
C ARG A 136 -6.14 4.82 18.92
N SER A 137 -7.01 4.11 18.20
CA SER A 137 -7.22 2.68 18.43
C SER A 137 -5.93 1.87 18.27
N ALA A 138 -5.08 2.20 17.28
CA ALA A 138 -3.78 1.56 17.11
C ALA A 138 -2.81 1.87 18.26
N ILE A 139 -2.84 3.09 18.81
CA ILE A 139 -2.05 3.51 19.98
C ILE A 139 -2.53 2.75 21.23
N ASP A 140 -3.83 2.76 21.52
CA ASP A 140 -4.44 2.08 22.67
C ASP A 140 -4.12 0.59 22.66
N TRP A 141 -4.22 -0.04 21.48
CA TRP A 141 -3.83 -1.43 21.30
C TRP A 141 -2.34 -1.64 21.61
N GLY A 142 -1.47 -0.77 21.09
CA GLY A 142 -0.03 -0.82 21.37
C GLY A 142 0.31 -0.65 22.85
N GLU A 143 -0.42 0.20 23.57
CA GLU A 143 -0.26 0.38 25.02
C GLU A 143 -0.69 -0.86 25.80
N LEU A 144 -1.82 -1.46 25.45
CA LEU A 144 -2.38 -2.63 26.13
C LEU A 144 -1.51 -3.88 25.95
N TYR A 145 -0.95 -4.07 24.76
CA TYR A 145 -0.12 -5.22 24.41
C TYR A 145 1.39 -4.96 24.52
N LYS A 146 1.79 -3.81 25.09
CA LYS A 146 3.20 -3.40 25.30
C LYS A 146 4.05 -3.41 24.02
N GLY A 147 3.48 -2.98 22.91
CA GLY A 147 4.17 -2.81 21.63
C GLY A 147 3.56 -3.62 20.49
N PHE A 148 4.36 -3.87 19.47
CA PHE A 148 3.96 -4.61 18.27
C PHE A 148 3.55 -6.05 18.64
N PRO A 149 2.57 -6.64 17.91
CA PRO A 149 2.21 -8.04 18.12
C PRO A 149 3.49 -8.87 18.15
N HIS A 150 3.62 -9.74 19.16
CA HIS A 150 4.55 -10.86 19.07
C HIS A 150 4.09 -11.67 17.86
N GLY A 151 4.70 -11.37 16.72
CA GLY A 151 4.41 -12.06 15.47
C GLY A 151 4.75 -13.53 15.56
#